data_AF-A0A374T325-F1
#
_entry.id   AF-A0A374T325-F1
#
_cell.length_a   1.000
_cell.length_b   1.000
_cell.length_c   1.000
_cell.angle_alpha   90.00
_cell.angle_beta   90.00
_cell.angle_gamma   90.00
#
_symmetry.space_group_name_H-M   'P 1'
#
loop_
_entity.id
_entity.type
_entity.pdbx_description
1 polymer ?
#
loop_
_entity_poly.entity_id
_entity_poly.type
_entity_poly.pdbx_seq_one_letter_code
_entity_poly.pdbx_strand_id
1 'polypeptide(L)'
;MKQVEERYISLLTDFGFKRIFGTAMNKDLLICFLNSLFNGRQVVKDVSYLNPEHVGDVYTDRKAIFDVYCEGENGEKFIVEMQNAYQTYFKDRSLFYSTFPIREQAPKGSDWDFKLNHVYTVALLNFNMNEDAFDKEKIRHHVQLCDTATHKIFYDKLEFIYVEIAKFNKTLGELDTLYEKWLYALKNLYKLTQRPKELCDKVFDRLFEEAEIAKFTPQEMREYEASKMAYRDIKNSIDTA
;
A
#
# COMPACT_ATOMS: atom_id res chain seq x y z
N MET A 1 -32.70 8.80 -4.56
CA MET A 1 -32.37 7.79 -3.53
C MET A 1 -31.52 8.47 -2.47
N LYS A 2 -31.89 8.44 -1.19
CA LYS A 2 -31.02 8.96 -0.13
C LYS A 2 -29.75 8.11 -0.12
N GLN A 3 -28.61 8.73 -0.41
CA GLN A 3 -27.31 8.08 -0.25
C GLN A 3 -27.20 7.76 1.25
N VAL A 4 -27.08 6.48 1.61
CA VAL A 4 -26.79 6.11 2.99
C VAL A 4 -25.44 6.73 3.30
N GLU A 5 -25.38 7.60 4.30
CA GLU A 5 -24.11 8.19 4.74
C GLU A 5 -23.18 7.04 5.18
N GLU A 6 -22.01 6.99 4.55
CA GLU A 6 -20.97 6.03 4.91
C GLU A 6 -20.55 6.30 6.35
N ARG A 7 -20.48 5.25 7.16
CA ARG A 7 -20.02 5.36 8.54
C ARG A 7 -18.49 5.38 8.64
N TYR A 8 -17.86 4.53 7.85
CA TYR A 8 -16.42 4.40 7.80
C TYR A 8 -15.84 4.93 6.49
N ILE A 9 -14.62 5.44 6.54
CA ILE A 9 -13.90 5.87 5.35
C ILE A 9 -13.60 4.73 4.38
N SER A 10 -13.46 5.07 3.11
CA SER A 10 -12.88 4.19 2.09
C SER A 10 -11.36 4.23 2.14
N LEU A 11 -10.72 3.07 2.32
CA LEU A 11 -9.26 2.94 2.25
C LEU A 11 -8.72 2.94 0.81
N LEU A 12 -9.61 2.96 -0.18
CA LEU A 12 -9.24 3.12 -1.59
C LEU A 12 -9.01 4.60 -1.95
N THR A 13 -9.38 5.54 -1.09
CA THR A 13 -9.08 6.96 -1.32
C THR A 13 -7.71 7.32 -0.75
N ASP A 14 -7.05 8.31 -1.35
CA ASP A 14 -5.76 8.84 -0.90
C ASP A 14 -5.81 9.24 0.59
N PHE A 15 -6.85 9.99 0.97
CA PHE A 15 -7.06 10.41 2.36
C PHE A 15 -7.22 9.20 3.28
N GLY A 16 -8.08 8.24 2.91
CA GLY A 16 -8.38 7.13 3.80
C GLY A 16 -7.19 6.19 3.99
N PHE A 17 -6.45 5.95 2.91
CA PHE A 17 -5.23 5.16 2.93
C PHE A 17 -4.15 5.82 3.81
N LYS A 18 -3.86 7.10 3.59
CA LYS A 18 -2.85 7.86 4.35
C LYS A 18 -3.25 8.06 5.81
N ARG A 19 -4.54 8.24 6.11
CA ARG A 19 -5.00 8.33 7.51
C ARG A 19 -4.68 7.06 8.30
N ILE A 20 -4.97 5.90 7.72
CA ILE A 20 -4.80 4.60 8.39
C ILE A 20 -3.34 4.15 8.40
N PHE A 21 -2.61 4.29 7.29
CA PHE A 21 -1.27 3.73 7.14
C PHE A 21 -0.15 4.76 7.14
N GLY A 22 -0.44 6.03 6.93
CA GLY A 22 0.55 7.12 6.78
C GLY A 22 0.70 8.03 8.00
N THR A 23 0.00 7.77 9.10
CA THR A 23 0.08 8.61 10.32
C THR A 23 0.86 7.91 11.42
N ALA A 24 1.78 8.65 12.06
CA ALA A 24 2.66 8.11 13.10
C ALA A 24 1.89 7.48 14.29
N MET A 25 0.73 8.05 14.66
CA MET A 25 -0.12 7.50 15.72
C MET A 25 -0.76 6.15 15.35
N ASN A 26 -0.83 5.82 14.06
CA ASN A 26 -1.45 4.60 13.55
C ASN A 26 -0.40 3.61 13.00
N LYS A 27 0.89 3.78 13.31
CA LYS A 27 1.98 2.93 12.80
C LYS A 27 1.74 1.43 13.05
N ASP A 28 1.10 1.08 14.15
CA ASP A 28 0.77 -0.32 14.50
C ASP A 28 -0.15 -0.97 13.47
N LEU A 29 -1.02 -0.20 12.80
CA LEU A 29 -1.88 -0.68 11.71
C LEU A 29 -1.03 -1.06 10.49
N LEU A 30 -0.07 -0.21 10.11
CA LEU A 30 0.85 -0.48 9.01
C LEU A 30 1.75 -1.69 9.32
N ILE A 31 2.34 -1.73 10.51
CA ILE A 31 3.19 -2.84 10.96
C ILE A 31 2.41 -4.17 10.93
N CYS A 32 1.17 -4.16 11.44
CA CYS A 32 0.32 -5.34 11.42
C CYS A 32 -0.01 -5.80 10.00
N PHE A 33 -0.34 -4.85 9.11
CA PHE A 33 -0.60 -5.14 7.72
C PHE A 33 0.63 -5.75 7.03
N LEU A 34 1.80 -5.11 7.14
CA LEU A 34 3.06 -5.59 6.55
C LEU A 34 3.41 -6.99 7.06
N ASN A 35 3.32 -7.24 8.37
CA ASN A 35 3.59 -8.57 8.93
C ASN A 35 2.61 -9.63 8.41
N SER A 36 1.33 -9.28 8.23
CA SER A 36 0.35 -10.19 7.62
C SER A 36 0.69 -10.50 6.16
N LEU A 37 1.19 -9.51 5.42
CA LEU A 37 1.61 -9.63 4.02
C LEU A 37 2.85 -10.52 3.87
N PHE A 38 3.86 -10.29 4.72
CA PHE A 38 5.12 -11.02 4.71
C PHE A 38 5.01 -12.45 5.24
N ASN A 39 4.00 -12.71 6.08
CA ASN A 39 3.71 -14.05 6.62
C ASN A 39 4.96 -14.72 7.24
N GLY A 40 5.69 -13.95 8.06
CA GLY A 40 6.88 -14.42 8.78
C GLY A 40 8.20 -14.37 8.00
N ARG A 41 8.19 -14.10 6.68
CA ARG A 41 9.41 -13.94 5.87
C ARG A 41 10.23 -12.72 6.26
N GLN A 42 9.53 -11.64 6.60
CA GLN A 42 10.06 -10.42 7.21
C GLN A 42 9.17 -10.10 8.40
N VAL A 43 9.79 -9.72 9.51
CA VAL A 43 9.08 -9.29 10.73
C VAL A 43 9.43 -7.85 11.00
N VAL A 44 8.47 -6.97 10.74
CA VAL A 44 8.56 -5.54 11.02
C VAL A 44 8.19 -5.33 12.49
N LYS A 45 9.13 -4.85 13.30
CA LYS A 45 8.85 -4.55 14.72
C LYS A 45 8.48 -3.09 14.95
N ASP A 46 9.12 -2.20 14.20
CA ASP A 46 8.83 -0.77 14.22
C ASP A 46 9.10 -0.14 12.86
N VAL A 47 8.51 1.03 12.62
CA VAL A 47 8.74 1.85 11.44
C VAL A 47 8.88 3.33 11.79
N SER A 48 9.77 4.02 11.10
CA SER A 48 9.88 5.48 11.09
C SER A 48 9.44 6.03 9.75
N TYR A 49 8.43 6.90 9.75
CA TYR A 49 7.96 7.55 8.53
C TYR A 49 9.02 8.53 8.00
N LEU A 50 9.26 8.46 6.70
CA LEU A 50 10.18 9.33 5.97
C LEU A 50 9.38 10.36 5.17
N ASN A 51 10.06 11.38 4.65
CA ASN A 51 9.40 12.34 3.76
C ASN A 51 8.99 11.63 2.47
N PRO A 52 7.68 11.55 2.13
CA PRO A 52 7.23 10.88 0.92
C PRO A 52 7.48 11.69 -0.37
N GLU A 53 7.77 12.98 -0.25
CA GLU A 53 8.05 13.84 -1.40
C GLU A 53 9.50 13.73 -1.83
N HIS A 54 9.74 13.04 -2.94
CA HIS A 54 11.03 12.97 -3.60
C HIS A 54 10.97 13.77 -4.89
N VAL A 55 11.63 14.92 -4.87
CA VAL A 55 11.89 15.70 -6.08
C VAL A 55 12.97 14.96 -6.85
N GLY A 56 12.71 14.61 -8.11
CA GLY A 56 13.76 14.13 -9.01
C GLY A 56 14.91 15.13 -9.06
N ASP A 57 16.15 14.67 -9.24
CA ASP A 57 17.24 15.60 -9.52
C ASP A 57 16.89 16.51 -10.69
N VAL A 58 17.44 17.73 -10.62
CA VAL A 58 17.41 18.94 -11.48
C VAL A 58 17.01 18.79 -12.97
N TYR A 59 17.06 17.59 -13.55
CA TYR A 59 16.72 17.27 -14.94
C TYR A 59 15.30 16.76 -15.18
N THR A 60 14.59 16.30 -14.14
CA THR A 60 13.19 15.86 -14.27
C THR A 60 12.37 16.51 -13.17
N ASP A 61 11.61 17.55 -13.48
CA ASP A 61 10.59 18.16 -12.59
C ASP A 61 9.47 17.16 -12.16
N ARG A 62 9.65 15.86 -12.39
CA ARG A 62 8.76 14.80 -11.93
C ARG A 62 9.00 14.58 -10.45
N LYS A 63 8.02 15.00 -9.65
CA LYS A 63 7.90 14.62 -8.23
C LYS A 63 7.40 13.18 -8.15
N ALA A 64 8.13 12.32 -7.44
CA ALA A 64 7.60 11.09 -6.91
C ALA A 64 7.04 11.41 -5.52
N ILE A 65 5.75 11.17 -5.32
CA ILE A 65 5.10 11.34 -4.03
C ILE A 65 4.59 9.96 -3.63
N PHE A 66 5.20 9.39 -2.61
CA PHE A 66 4.79 8.10 -2.09
C PHE A 66 3.55 8.24 -1.21
N ASP A 67 2.66 7.25 -1.23
CA ASP A 67 1.51 7.26 -0.32
C ASP A 67 1.99 7.05 1.12
N VAL A 68 2.85 6.04 1.31
CA VAL A 68 3.51 5.73 2.56
C VAL A 68 4.96 5.35 2.28
N TYR A 69 5.88 6.08 2.90
CA TYR A 69 7.31 5.78 2.86
C TYR A 69 7.87 5.70 4.27
N CYS A 70 8.49 4.58 4.62
CA CYS A 70 9.03 4.37 5.95
C CYS A 70 10.27 3.48 5.96
N GLU A 71 11.02 3.56 7.05
CA GLU A 71 12.18 2.74 7.35
C GLU A 71 11.89 1.80 8.53
N GLY A 72 12.23 0.52 8.39
CA GLY A 72 12.16 -0.46 9.46
C GLY A 72 13.38 -0.43 10.39
N GLU A 73 13.30 -1.13 11.51
CA GLU A 73 14.35 -1.14 12.54
C GLU A 73 15.74 -1.63 12.05
N ASN A 74 15.79 -2.43 10.97
CA ASN A 74 17.07 -2.93 10.42
C ASN A 74 17.52 -2.11 9.19
N GLY A 75 16.94 -0.94 8.97
CA GLY A 75 17.28 -0.04 7.88
C GLY A 75 16.66 -0.43 6.54
N GLU A 76 15.76 -1.42 6.50
CA GLU A 76 14.96 -1.71 5.32
C GLU A 76 13.99 -0.57 4.99
N LYS A 77 13.75 -0.33 3.70
CA LYS A 77 12.88 0.73 3.21
C LYS A 77 11.58 0.12 2.67
N PHE A 78 10.45 0.71 3.02
CA PHE A 78 9.13 0.31 2.51
C PHE A 78 8.46 1.47 1.80
N ILE A 79 8.14 1.26 0.53
CA ILE A 79 7.16 2.06 -0.21
C ILE A 79 5.86 1.27 -0.21
N VAL A 80 4.76 1.84 0.27
CA VAL A 80 3.44 1.20 0.26
C VAL A 80 2.44 2.11 -0.44
N GLU A 81 1.87 1.62 -1.54
CA GLU A 81 1.11 2.42 -2.52
C GLU A 81 -0.30 1.86 -2.73
N MET A 82 -1.30 2.73 -2.84
CA MET A 82 -2.65 2.39 -3.29
C MET A 82 -2.86 2.86 -4.74
N GLN A 83 -3.18 1.93 -5.65
CA GLN A 83 -3.34 2.24 -7.07
C GLN A 83 -4.74 1.85 -7.56
N ASN A 84 -5.54 2.86 -7.88
CA ASN A 84 -6.94 2.68 -8.28
C ASN A 84 -7.18 2.47 -9.76
N ALA A 85 -6.18 2.77 -10.60
CA ALA A 85 -6.29 2.69 -12.04
C ALA A 85 -5.03 2.08 -12.62
N TYR A 86 -5.20 1.25 -13.64
CA TYR A 86 -4.07 0.79 -14.44
C TYR A 86 -3.41 1.98 -15.15
N GLN A 87 -2.08 1.98 -15.20
CA GLN A 87 -1.29 2.94 -15.96
C GLN A 87 -0.34 2.17 -16.89
N THR A 88 -0.23 2.59 -18.15
CA THR A 88 0.55 1.91 -19.19
C THR A 88 1.99 1.58 -18.77
N TYR A 89 2.62 2.47 -18.00
CA TYR A 89 4.02 2.32 -17.54
C TYR A 89 4.10 2.03 -16.04
N PHE A 90 3.12 1.31 -15.47
CA PHE A 90 3.10 1.01 -14.03
C PHE A 90 4.38 0.30 -13.56
N LYS A 91 4.85 -0.70 -14.32
CA LYS A 91 6.09 -1.45 -14.01
C LYS A 91 7.31 -0.54 -14.02
N ASP A 92 7.46 0.27 -15.06
CA ASP A 92 8.57 1.22 -15.18
C ASP A 92 8.54 2.26 -14.05
N ARG A 93 7.34 2.74 -13.67
CA ARG A 93 7.17 3.67 -12.56
C ARG A 93 7.53 3.02 -11.23
N SER A 94 7.07 1.80 -10.98
CA SER A 94 7.39 1.06 -9.76
C SER A 94 8.90 0.82 -9.63
N LEU A 95 9.55 0.40 -10.72
CA LEU A 95 11.00 0.25 -10.77
C LEU A 95 11.72 1.59 -10.54
N PHE A 96 11.32 2.65 -11.25
CA PHE A 96 11.89 3.99 -11.06
C PHE A 96 11.74 4.48 -9.62
N TYR A 97 10.57 4.28 -9.00
CA TYR A 97 10.31 4.68 -7.63
C TYR A 97 11.18 3.91 -6.63
N SER A 98 11.44 2.63 -6.87
CA SER A 98 12.36 1.85 -6.04
C SER A 98 13.81 2.37 -6.06
N THR A 99 14.18 3.20 -7.04
CA THR A 99 15.53 3.77 -7.11
C THR A 99 15.75 4.87 -6.06
N PHE A 100 14.73 5.59 -5.61
CA PHE A 100 14.91 6.66 -4.61
C PHE A 100 15.43 6.11 -3.27
N PRO A 101 14.80 5.08 -2.66
CA PRO A 101 15.33 4.48 -1.44
C PRO A 101 16.70 3.81 -1.61
N ILE A 102 17.04 3.32 -2.81
CA ILE A 102 18.37 2.76 -3.09
C ILE A 102 19.42 3.87 -3.05
N ARG A 103 19.15 5.00 -3.72
CA ARG A 103 20.07 6.14 -3.80
C ARG A 103 20.28 6.80 -2.44
N GLU A 104 19.23 6.88 -1.62
CA GLU A 104 19.28 7.49 -0.28
C GLU A 104 20.18 6.74 0.71
N GLN A 105 20.45 5.46 0.46
CA GLN A 105 21.32 4.66 1.31
C GLN A 105 22.80 4.96 1.10
N ALA A 106 23.16 5.66 0.02
CA ALA A 106 24.55 6.06 -0.22
C ALA A 106 24.93 7.21 0.74
N PRO A 107 25.82 7.00 1.73
CA PRO A 107 26.28 8.06 2.60
C PRO A 107 27.16 9.04 1.82
N LYS A 108 27.29 10.26 2.33
CA LYS A 108 28.25 11.23 1.80
C LYS A 108 29.67 10.83 2.22
N GLY A 109 30.58 10.66 1.25
CA GLY A 109 32.00 10.37 1.50
C GLY A 109 32.55 9.24 0.64
N SER A 110 33.82 8.90 0.85
CA SER A 110 34.54 7.85 0.09
C SER A 110 34.36 6.44 0.66
N ASP A 111 33.81 6.31 1.87
CA ASP A 111 33.94 5.07 2.66
C ASP A 111 32.71 4.16 2.55
N TRP A 112 31.93 4.29 1.46
CA TRP A 112 30.78 3.42 1.23
C TRP A 112 31.20 2.13 0.52
N ASP A 113 30.85 1.00 1.13
CA ASP A 113 31.13 -0.35 0.61
C ASP A 113 30.08 -0.85 -0.40
N PHE A 114 29.16 0.02 -0.84
CA PHE A 114 28.03 -0.30 -1.72
C PHE A 114 27.06 -1.35 -1.15
N LYS A 115 27.11 -1.63 0.16
CA LYS A 115 26.18 -2.56 0.81
C LYS A 115 24.83 -1.90 1.03
N LEU A 116 23.86 -2.30 0.22
CA LEU A 116 22.45 -1.88 0.35
C LEU A 116 21.70 -2.70 1.42
N ASN A 117 20.75 -2.08 2.10
CA ASN A 117 19.65 -2.69 2.84
C ASN A 117 18.50 -3.06 1.90
N HIS A 118 17.54 -3.82 2.43
CA HIS A 118 16.34 -4.23 1.70
C HIS A 118 15.49 -3.01 1.29
N VAL A 119 14.93 -3.06 0.08
CA VAL A 119 13.92 -2.13 -0.43
C VAL A 119 12.71 -2.95 -0.87
N TYR A 120 11.58 -2.71 -0.22
CA TYR A 120 10.29 -3.30 -0.54
C TYR A 120 9.37 -2.26 -1.18
N THR A 121 8.92 -2.54 -2.40
CA THR A 121 7.85 -1.79 -3.04
C THR A 121 6.57 -2.62 -2.98
N VAL A 122 5.65 -2.25 -2.09
CA VAL A 122 4.35 -2.88 -1.93
C VAL A 122 3.30 -2.04 -2.67
N ALA A 123 2.67 -2.59 -3.70
CA ALA A 123 1.58 -1.91 -4.40
C ALA A 123 0.27 -2.68 -4.26
N LEU A 124 -0.73 -1.99 -3.74
CA LEU A 124 -2.09 -2.44 -3.55
C LEU A 124 -2.91 -2.00 -4.76
N LEU A 125 -3.31 -2.94 -5.61
CA LEU A 125 -3.88 -2.67 -6.92
C LEU A 125 -5.38 -2.93 -6.89
N ASN A 126 -6.18 -1.89 -7.10
CA ASN A 126 -7.63 -2.00 -7.31
C ASN A 126 -7.97 -2.19 -8.80
N PHE A 127 -7.09 -2.88 -9.52
CA PHE A 127 -7.26 -3.33 -10.89
C PHE A 127 -6.50 -4.65 -11.09
N ASN A 128 -6.77 -5.34 -12.19
CA ASN A 128 -6.08 -6.58 -12.50
C ASN A 128 -4.83 -6.33 -13.37
N MET A 129 -3.72 -6.97 -13.05
CA MET A 129 -2.54 -7.06 -13.90
C MET A 129 -2.68 -8.25 -14.85
N ASN A 130 -2.50 -7.98 -16.14
CA ASN A 130 -2.60 -8.98 -17.21
C ASN A 130 -1.22 -9.39 -17.75
N GLU A 131 -0.20 -9.38 -16.90
CA GLU A 131 1.17 -9.73 -17.27
C GLU A 131 1.31 -11.24 -17.42
N ASP A 132 1.92 -11.69 -18.52
CA ASP A 132 2.15 -13.12 -18.77
C ASP A 132 3.07 -13.79 -17.72
N ALA A 133 3.89 -12.99 -17.03
CA ALA A 133 4.74 -13.47 -15.94
C ALA A 133 3.96 -13.86 -14.67
N PHE A 134 2.69 -13.47 -14.56
CA PHE A 134 1.89 -13.66 -13.34
C PHE A 134 0.87 -14.79 -13.51
N ASP A 135 0.71 -15.58 -12.45
CA ASP A 135 -0.40 -16.52 -12.34
C ASP A 135 -1.70 -15.73 -12.16
N LYS A 136 -2.59 -15.81 -13.16
CA LYS A 136 -3.82 -15.01 -13.22
C LYS A 136 -4.78 -15.30 -12.07
N GLU A 137 -4.69 -16.47 -11.45
CA GLU A 137 -5.52 -16.87 -10.30
C GLU A 137 -4.97 -16.34 -8.97
N LYS A 138 -3.71 -15.88 -8.92
CA LYS A 138 -3.12 -15.33 -7.71
C LYS A 138 -3.47 -13.85 -7.54
N ILE A 139 -3.75 -13.49 -6.29
CA ILE A 139 -3.97 -12.09 -5.86
C ILE A 139 -2.62 -11.43 -5.55
N ARG A 140 -1.64 -12.18 -5.05
CA ARG A 140 -0.33 -11.67 -4.63
C ARG A 140 0.77 -12.14 -5.56
N HIS A 141 1.53 -11.20 -6.09
CA HIS A 141 2.75 -11.43 -6.88
C HIS A 141 3.96 -10.92 -6.13
N HIS A 142 4.99 -11.75 -6.05
CA HIS A 142 6.25 -11.39 -5.42
C HIS A 142 7.35 -11.50 -6.47
N VAL A 143 8.01 -10.37 -6.78
CA VAL A 143 8.94 -10.23 -7.89
C VAL A 143 10.31 -9.80 -7.35
N GLN A 144 11.34 -10.51 -7.81
CA GLN A 144 12.74 -10.32 -7.44
C GLN A 144 13.65 -10.50 -8.66
N LEU A 145 14.91 -10.09 -8.56
CA LEU A 145 15.90 -10.30 -9.61
C LEU A 145 16.41 -11.75 -9.57
N CYS A 146 16.31 -12.46 -10.70
CA CYS A 146 16.75 -13.84 -10.83
C CYS A 146 17.66 -14.04 -12.04
N ASP A 147 18.49 -15.08 -11.98
CA ASP A 147 19.21 -15.59 -13.14
C ASP A 147 18.22 -16.27 -14.10
N THR A 148 18.24 -15.90 -15.38
CA THR A 148 17.22 -16.31 -16.35
C THR A 148 17.37 -17.76 -16.81
N ALA A 149 18.54 -18.36 -16.68
CA ALA A 149 18.79 -19.75 -17.07
C ALA A 149 18.41 -20.73 -15.95
N THR A 150 18.69 -20.38 -14.70
CA THR A 150 18.49 -21.25 -13.53
C THR A 150 17.23 -20.92 -12.74
N HIS A 151 16.61 -19.75 -12.98
CA HIS A 151 15.50 -19.20 -12.22
C HIS A 151 15.79 -19.04 -10.71
N LYS A 152 17.07 -19.01 -10.32
CA LYS A 152 17.48 -18.76 -8.92
C LYS A 152 17.54 -17.27 -8.65
N ILE A 153 17.14 -16.88 -7.43
CA ILE A 153 17.24 -15.49 -6.98
C ILE A 153 18.71 -15.06 -7.00
N PHE A 154 19.00 -14.00 -7.77
CA PHE A 154 20.33 -13.39 -7.88
C PHE A 154 20.50 -12.27 -6.86
N TYR A 155 19.43 -11.50 -6.62
CA TYR A 155 19.44 -10.40 -5.67
C TYR A 155 18.10 -10.35 -4.93
N ASP A 156 18.15 -10.55 -3.62
CA ASP A 156 17.00 -10.68 -2.72
C ASP A 156 16.62 -9.35 -2.06
N LYS A 157 17.48 -8.32 -2.12
CA LYS A 157 17.26 -7.05 -1.43
C LYS A 157 16.40 -6.02 -2.16
N LEU A 158 15.97 -6.29 -3.39
CA LEU A 158 15.05 -5.43 -4.13
C LEU A 158 13.83 -6.26 -4.49
N GLU A 159 12.72 -5.95 -3.83
CA GLU A 159 11.50 -6.75 -3.95
C GLU A 159 10.29 -5.89 -4.28
N PHE A 160 9.46 -6.42 -5.18
CA PHE A 160 8.16 -5.85 -5.50
C PHE A 160 7.07 -6.83 -5.10
N ILE A 161 6.12 -6.34 -4.29
CA ILE A 161 4.98 -7.12 -3.83
C ILE A 161 3.72 -6.44 -4.35
N TYR A 162 3.12 -7.03 -5.37
CA TYR A 162 1.88 -6.53 -5.95
C TYR A 162 0.71 -7.35 -5.41
N VAL A 163 -0.33 -6.65 -4.95
CA VAL A 163 -1.54 -7.27 -4.39
C VAL A 163 -2.75 -6.75 -5.15
N GLU A 164 -3.33 -7.58 -6.00
CA GLU A 164 -4.54 -7.26 -6.78
C GLU A 164 -5.80 -7.37 -5.92
N ILE A 165 -6.07 -6.34 -5.12
CA ILE A 165 -7.28 -6.21 -4.28
C ILE A 165 -8.56 -6.35 -5.13
N ALA A 166 -8.52 -5.94 -6.40
CA ALA A 166 -9.64 -6.14 -7.33
C ALA A 166 -10.11 -7.61 -7.40
N LYS A 167 -9.18 -8.57 -7.35
CA LYS A 167 -9.46 -10.02 -7.38
C LYS A 167 -10.01 -10.57 -6.05
N PHE A 168 -9.91 -9.84 -4.95
CA PHE A 168 -10.32 -10.32 -3.63
C PHE A 168 -11.85 -10.36 -3.48
N ASN A 169 -12.46 -11.55 -3.48
CA ASN A 169 -13.92 -11.71 -3.47
C ASN A 169 -14.46 -12.52 -2.29
N LYS A 170 -13.61 -12.86 -1.30
CA LYS A 170 -14.03 -13.56 -0.09
C LYS A 170 -15.01 -12.72 0.73
N THR A 171 -16.03 -13.38 1.25
CA THR A 171 -16.99 -12.84 2.21
C THR A 171 -16.42 -12.91 3.64
N LEU A 172 -17.07 -12.23 4.59
CA LEU A 172 -16.63 -12.20 6.00
C LEU A 172 -16.43 -13.61 6.60
N GLY A 173 -17.32 -14.56 6.27
CA GLY A 173 -17.25 -15.92 6.81
C GLY A 173 -16.13 -16.79 6.23
N GLU A 174 -15.43 -16.32 5.20
CA GLU A 174 -14.36 -17.05 4.49
C GLU A 174 -12.96 -16.49 4.82
N LEU A 175 -12.88 -15.57 5.79
CA LEU A 175 -11.64 -14.90 6.22
C LEU A 175 -10.92 -15.74 7.27
N ASP A 176 -9.92 -16.51 6.84
CA ASP A 176 -9.18 -17.43 7.71
C ASP A 176 -7.93 -16.78 8.30
N THR A 177 -7.34 -15.84 7.56
CA THR A 177 -6.05 -15.21 7.91
C THR A 177 -6.17 -13.71 8.16
N LEU A 178 -5.24 -13.17 8.96
CA LEU A 178 -5.15 -11.72 9.18
C LEU A 178 -4.92 -10.95 7.88
N TYR A 179 -4.18 -11.54 6.93
CA TYR A 179 -3.98 -10.97 5.61
C TYR A 179 -5.30 -10.81 4.85
N GLU A 180 -6.15 -11.83 4.83
CA GLU A 180 -7.47 -11.77 4.19
C GLU A 180 -8.41 -10.78 4.87
N LYS A 181 -8.35 -10.67 6.20
CA LYS A 181 -9.08 -9.64 6.95
C LYS A 181 -8.66 -8.23 6.55
N TRP A 182 -7.37 -8.00 6.35
CA TRP A 182 -6.86 -6.73 5.81
C TRP A 182 -7.31 -6.47 4.38
N LEU A 183 -7.24 -7.46 3.49
CA LEU A 183 -7.74 -7.30 2.11
C LEU A 183 -9.24 -7.01 2.08
N TYR A 184 -10.02 -7.66 2.96
CA TYR A 184 -11.44 -7.38 3.11
C TYR A 184 -11.67 -5.95 3.57
N ALA A 185 -10.96 -5.49 4.61
CA ALA A 185 -11.07 -4.13 5.11
C ALA A 185 -10.70 -3.09 4.03
N LEU A 186 -9.58 -3.26 3.34
CA LEU A 186 -9.14 -2.40 2.24
C LEU A 186 -10.23 -2.25 1.16
N LYS A 187 -10.88 -3.35 0.79
CA LYS A 187 -11.90 -3.35 -0.28
C LYS A 187 -13.30 -2.91 0.17
N ASN A 188 -13.67 -3.15 1.43
CA ASN A 188 -15.08 -3.12 1.85
C ASN A 188 -15.38 -2.28 3.10
N LEU A 189 -14.39 -1.68 3.78
CA LEU A 189 -14.61 -0.97 5.06
C LEU A 189 -15.73 0.08 4.98
N TYR A 190 -15.73 0.91 3.93
CA TYR A 190 -16.74 1.95 3.70
C TYR A 190 -18.17 1.45 3.52
N LYS A 191 -18.35 0.16 3.20
CA LYS A 191 -19.66 -0.49 3.04
C LYS A 191 -20.24 -0.98 4.37
N LEU A 192 -19.41 -1.04 5.42
CA LEU A 192 -19.82 -1.53 6.72
C LEU A 192 -20.54 -0.43 7.51
N THR A 193 -21.63 -0.78 8.19
CA THR A 193 -22.36 0.11 9.10
C THR A 193 -22.02 -0.16 10.57
N GLN A 194 -21.39 -1.30 10.83
CA GLN A 194 -20.89 -1.70 12.12
C GLN A 194 -19.72 -2.66 11.94
N ARG A 195 -18.92 -2.82 12.98
CA ARG A 195 -17.82 -3.77 13.00
C ARG A 195 -18.34 -5.23 13.02
N PRO A 196 -17.97 -6.07 12.06
CA PRO A 196 -18.34 -7.48 12.04
C PRO A 196 -17.48 -8.27 13.04
N LYS A 197 -18.01 -9.40 13.53
CA LYS A 197 -17.33 -10.27 14.50
C LYS A 197 -16.05 -10.89 13.95
N GLU A 198 -15.96 -11.06 12.64
CA GLU A 198 -14.80 -11.67 11.97
C GLU A 198 -13.58 -10.73 11.97
N LEU A 199 -13.81 -9.42 12.09
CA LEU A 199 -12.79 -8.39 12.25
C LEU A 199 -12.60 -7.99 13.72
N CYS A 200 -12.68 -8.95 14.66
CA CYS A 200 -12.59 -8.70 16.11
C CYS A 200 -11.16 -8.66 16.67
N ASP A 201 -10.12 -8.91 15.86
CA ASP A 201 -8.74 -8.81 16.34
C ASP A 201 -8.46 -7.41 16.88
N LYS A 202 -7.70 -7.30 17.98
CA LYS A 202 -7.46 -6.03 18.69
C LYS A 202 -6.95 -4.91 17.78
N VAL A 203 -6.15 -5.24 16.78
CA VAL A 203 -5.66 -4.26 15.80
C VAL A 203 -6.80 -3.56 15.05
N PHE A 204 -7.89 -4.27 14.79
CA PHE A 204 -9.05 -3.70 14.12
C PHE A 204 -9.86 -2.78 15.03
N ASP A 205 -9.72 -2.84 16.36
CA ASP A 205 -10.33 -1.85 17.26
C ASP A 205 -9.90 -0.44 16.84
N ARG A 206 -8.58 -0.27 16.67
CA ARG A 206 -7.96 0.97 16.25
C ARG A 206 -8.32 1.34 14.81
N LEU A 207 -8.36 0.37 13.90
CA LEU A 207 -8.80 0.63 12.51
C LEU A 207 -10.19 1.23 12.47
N PHE A 208 -11.17 0.59 13.12
CA PHE A 208 -12.56 1.06 13.11
C PHE A 208 -12.71 2.39 13.86
N GLU A 209 -11.90 2.62 14.89
CA GLU A 209 -11.87 3.89 15.62
C GLU A 209 -11.43 5.05 14.73
N GLU A 210 -10.31 4.87 14.01
CA GLU A 210 -9.70 5.88 13.16
C GLU A 210 -10.46 6.10 11.86
N ALA A 211 -11.20 5.09 11.41
CA ALA A 211 -12.00 5.14 10.20
C ALA A 211 -13.38 5.78 10.38
N GLU A 212 -13.84 6.02 11.61
CA GLU A 212 -15.18 6.56 11.91
C GLU A 212 -15.31 8.03 11.47
N ILE A 213 -16.11 8.26 10.43
CA ILE A 213 -16.28 9.59 9.80
C ILE A 213 -16.87 10.60 10.78
N ALA A 214 -17.75 10.15 11.69
CA ALA A 214 -18.38 11.02 12.69
C ALA A 214 -17.38 11.70 13.65
N LYS A 215 -16.12 11.22 13.72
CA LYS A 215 -15.06 11.83 14.52
C LYS A 215 -14.27 12.91 13.78
N PHE A 216 -14.56 13.15 12.50
CA PHE A 216 -13.78 14.08 11.69
C PHE A 216 -14.08 15.52 12.06
N THR A 217 -13.02 16.31 12.12
CA THR A 217 -13.12 17.76 12.10
C THR A 217 -13.72 18.25 10.77
N PRO A 218 -14.26 19.48 10.71
CA PRO A 218 -14.74 20.05 9.45
C PRO A 218 -13.68 20.10 8.35
N GLN A 219 -12.40 20.18 8.71
CA GLN A 219 -11.30 20.14 7.75
C GLN A 219 -11.08 18.74 7.20
N GLU A 220 -10.93 17.73 8.06
CA GLU A 220 -10.77 16.33 7.64
C GLU A 220 -11.95 15.87 6.79
N MET A 221 -13.17 16.31 7.12
CA MET A 221 -14.35 16.00 6.32
C MET A 221 -14.27 16.57 4.90
N ARG A 222 -13.76 17.80 4.74
CA ARG A 222 -13.55 18.40 3.41
C ARG A 222 -12.46 17.67 2.63
N GLU A 223 -11.35 17.33 3.27
CA GLU A 223 -10.25 16.59 2.66
C GLU A 223 -10.70 15.19 2.21
N TYR A 224 -11.48 14.50 3.04
CA TYR A 224 -12.05 13.21 2.70
C TYR A 224 -13.04 13.28 1.53
N GLU A 225 -13.96 14.26 1.50
CA GLU A 225 -14.88 14.44 0.38
C GLU A 225 -14.15 14.80 -0.92
N ALA A 226 -13.11 15.64 -0.86
CA ALA A 226 -12.25 15.91 -2.01
C ALA A 226 -11.58 14.64 -2.54
N SER A 227 -11.04 13.82 -1.64
CA SER A 227 -10.42 12.53 -2.00
C SER A 227 -11.43 11.53 -2.58
N LYS A 228 -12.67 11.51 -2.06
CA LYS A 228 -13.77 10.72 -2.62
C LYS A 228 -14.17 11.17 -4.01
N MET A 229 -14.25 12.47 -4.27
CA MET A 229 -14.53 13.00 -5.61
C MET A 229 -13.46 12.57 -6.59
N ALA A 230 -12.17 12.77 -6.26
CA ALA A 230 -11.07 12.34 -7.12
C ALA A 230 -11.10 10.83 -7.40
N TYR A 231 -11.38 10.01 -6.39
CA TYR A 231 -11.56 8.57 -6.59
C TYR A 231 -12.73 8.23 -7.52
N ARG A 232 -13.87 8.92 -7.38
CA ARG A 232 -15.03 8.74 -8.26
C ARG A 232 -14.72 9.14 -9.70
N ASP A 233 -13.95 10.21 -9.91
CA ASP A 233 -13.55 10.65 -11.25
C ASP A 233 -12.66 9.61 -11.94
N ILE A 234 -11.71 9.03 -11.20
CA ILE A 234 -10.88 7.92 -11.67
C ILE A 234 -11.77 6.73 -12.04
N LYS A 235 -12.67 6.33 -11.14
CA LYS A 235 -13.55 5.18 -11.37
C LYS A 235 -14.46 5.38 -12.58
N ASN A 236 -15.10 6.54 -12.69
CA ASN A 236 -15.94 6.88 -13.82
C ASN A 236 -15.14 6.83 -15.13
N SER A 237 -13.91 7.35 -15.14
CA SER A 237 -13.03 7.30 -16.31
C SER A 237 -12.73 5.88 -16.75
N ILE A 238 -12.50 4.96 -15.80
CA ILE A 238 -12.26 3.53 -16.08
C ILE A 238 -13.55 2.84 -16.57
N ASP A 239 -14.68 3.07 -15.91
CA ASP A 239 -15.96 2.42 -16.22
C ASP A 239 -16.48 2.83 -17.62
N THR A 240 -16.03 3.97 -18.16
CA THR A 240 -16.40 4.49 -19.50
C THR A 240 -15.36 4.26 -20.60
N ALA A 241 -14.19 3.69 -20.26
CA ALA A 241 -13.10 3.42 -21.20
C ALA A 241 -13.24 2.04 -21.87
#